data_AF-A0A969EH25-F1
#
_entry.id   AF-A0A969EH25-F1
#
_cell.length_a   1.000
_cell.length_b   1.000
_cell.length_c   1.000
_cell.angle_alpha   90.00
_cell.angle_beta   90.00
_cell.angle_gamma   90.00
#
_symmetry.space_group_name_H-M   'P 1'
#
loop_
_entity.id
_entity.type
_entity.pdbx_description
1 polymer ?
#
loop_
_entity_poly.entity_id
_entity_poly.type
_entity_poly.pdbx_seq_one_letter_code
_entity_poly.pdbx_strand_id
1 'polypeptide(L)'
;MKIPSENYRGIEFVRLSSLPEEQKNQIWQAVGRDKIIKILRNNVLLNDCLQYADYVSWYNRQHTLNGEQKIKPIEQNIKSVIKIA
;
A
#
# COMPACT_ATOMS: atom_id res chain seq x y z
N MET A 1 -2.50 7.50 -12.77
CA MET A 1 -1.07 7.11 -12.70
C MET A 1 -0.84 6.37 -11.38
N LYS A 2 -0.06 5.29 -11.36
CA LYS A 2 0.28 4.56 -10.13
C LYS A 2 1.52 5.19 -9.50
N ILE A 3 1.49 5.45 -8.20
CA ILE A 3 2.65 5.98 -7.47
C ILE A 3 3.46 4.86 -6.79
N PRO A 4 4.79 5.02 -6.64
CA PRO A 4 5.62 4.07 -5.89
C PRO A 4 5.28 4.10 -4.39
N SER A 5 5.54 2.99 -3.69
CA SER A 5 5.48 2.93 -2.22
C SER A 5 6.67 3.65 -1.60
N GLU A 6 6.43 4.27 -0.45
CA GLU A 6 7.48 4.64 0.51
C GLU A 6 7.63 3.53 1.54
N ASN A 7 8.87 3.19 1.91
CA ASN A 7 9.15 2.28 3.02
C ASN A 7 9.70 3.06 4.21
N TYR A 8 9.12 2.86 5.38
CA TYR A 8 9.66 3.36 6.63
C TYR A 8 9.57 2.28 7.71
N ARG A 9 10.72 1.84 8.22
CA ARG A 9 10.82 0.80 9.27
C ARG A 9 10.05 -0.49 8.91
N GLY A 10 10.06 -0.89 7.64
CA GLY A 10 9.34 -2.09 7.17
C GLY A 10 7.85 -1.87 6.87
N ILE A 11 7.33 -0.67 7.08
CA ILE A 11 5.96 -0.31 6.69
C ILE A 11 6.01 0.29 5.30
N GLU A 12 5.34 -0.36 4.35
CA GLU A 12 5.13 0.18 3.00
C GLU A 12 3.82 0.99 2.95
N PHE A 13 3.93 2.25 2.60
CA PHE A 13 2.79 3.16 2.57
C PHE A 13 2.89 4.14 1.40
N VAL A 14 1.77 4.77 1.09
CA VAL A 14 1.68 5.91 0.19
C VAL A 14 1.04 7.06 0.92
N ARG A 15 1.54 8.28 0.68
CA ARG A 15 0.91 9.47 1.23
C ARG A 15 -0.19 9.96 0.32
N LEU A 16 -1.38 10.15 0.88
CA LEU A 16 -2.51 10.71 0.15
C LEU A 16 -2.25 12.16 -0.28
N SER A 17 -1.44 12.93 0.47
CA SER A 17 -1.06 14.29 0.06
C SER A 17 -0.09 14.32 -1.12
N SER A 18 0.54 13.21 -1.46
CA SER A 18 1.39 13.09 -2.64
C SER A 18 0.61 12.65 -3.89
N LEU A 19 -0.68 12.33 -3.75
CA LEU A 19 -1.55 11.95 -4.86
C LEU A 19 -2.22 13.17 -5.50
N PRO A 20 -2.60 13.08 -6.79
CA PRO A 20 -3.47 14.06 -7.41
C PRO A 20 -4.78 14.21 -6.62
N GLU A 21 -5.33 15.42 -6.58
CA GLU A 21 -6.52 15.75 -5.80
C GLU A 21 -7.71 14.84 -6.14
N GLU A 22 -7.89 14.53 -7.42
CA GLU A 22 -8.93 13.62 -7.90
C GLU A 22 -8.81 12.22 -7.28
N GLN A 23 -7.62 11.62 -7.30
CA GLN A 23 -7.38 10.30 -6.71
C GLN A 23 -7.48 10.33 -5.19
N LYS A 24 -7.00 11.41 -4.56
CA LYS A 24 -7.12 11.62 -3.12
C LYS A 24 -8.59 11.58 -2.69
N ASN A 25 -9.46 12.30 -3.41
CA ASN A 25 -10.90 12.33 -3.12
C ASN A 25 -11.54 10.95 -3.33
N GLN A 26 -11.19 10.25 -4.40
CA GLN A 26 -11.70 8.90 -4.65
C GLN A 26 -11.28 7.90 -3.56
N ILE A 27 -10.02 7.96 -3.10
CA ILE A 27 -9.54 7.11 -2.01
C ILE A 27 -10.25 7.46 -0.70
N TRP A 28 -10.41 8.74 -0.36
CA TRP A 28 -11.12 9.13 0.86
C TRP A 28 -12.57 8.66 0.92
N GLN A 29 -13.23 8.53 -0.24
CA GLN A 29 -14.60 8.03 -0.33
C GLN A 29 -14.65 6.49 -0.39
N ALA A 30 -13.69 5.85 -1.06
CA ALA A 30 -13.69 4.40 -1.27
C ALA A 30 -13.01 3.60 -0.16
N VAL A 31 -12.02 4.20 0.50
CA VAL A 31 -11.23 3.60 1.56
C VAL A 31 -11.67 4.20 2.89
N GLY A 32 -12.12 3.34 3.80
CA GLY A 32 -12.56 3.75 5.13
C GLY A 32 -11.43 4.47 5.89
N ARG A 33 -11.82 5.44 6.73
CA ARG A 33 -10.86 6.22 7.53
C ARG A 33 -10.04 5.35 8.49
N ASP A 34 -10.53 4.16 8.83
CA ASP A 34 -9.85 3.14 9.64
C ASP A 34 -8.57 2.61 8.98
N LYS A 35 -8.47 2.67 7.65
CA LYS A 35 -7.30 2.24 6.88
C LYS A 35 -6.22 3.32 6.75
N ILE A 36 -6.55 4.56 7.11
CA ILE A 36 -5.59 5.65 7.10
C ILE A 36 -4.77 5.58 8.39
N ILE A 37 -3.50 5.20 8.23
CA ILE A 37 -2.56 5.04 9.33
C ILE A 37 -1.79 6.33 9.56
N LYS A 38 -1.28 6.48 10.79
CA LYS A 38 -0.39 7.57 11.17
C LYS A 38 1.02 7.03 11.34
N ILE A 39 1.99 7.66 10.70
CA ILE A 39 3.41 7.27 10.75
C ILE A 39 4.21 8.44 11.30
N LEU A 40 4.90 8.22 12.43
CA LEU A 40 5.86 9.18 12.97
C LEU A 40 7.23 8.97 12.30
N ARG A 41 7.63 9.89 11.42
CA ARG A 41 8.90 9.85 10.69
C ARG A 41 9.70 11.11 10.99
N ASN A 42 10.91 10.96 11.50
CA ASN A 42 11.82 12.08 11.79
C ASN A 42 11.17 13.20 12.62
N ASN A 43 10.42 12.83 13.66
CA ASN A 43 9.64 13.74 14.52
C ASN A 43 8.49 14.48 13.81
N VAL A 44 8.13 14.08 12.59
CA VAL A 44 6.96 14.57 11.85
C VAL A 44 5.89 13.48 11.82
N LEU A 45 4.69 13.81 12.29
CA LEU A 45 3.55 12.90 12.27
C LEU A 45 2.84 13.02 10.92
N LEU A 46 2.97 11.98 10.10
CA LEU A 46 2.23 11.83 8.85
C LEU A 46 0.89 11.16 9.17
N ASN A 47 -0.22 11.85 8.99
CA ASN A 47 -1.57 11.36 9.33
C ASN A 47 -2.42 10.99 8.11
N ASP A 48 -1.81 11.01 6.94
CA ASP A 48 -2.40 10.82 5.63
C ASP A 48 -1.75 9.63 4.89
N CYS A 49 -1.31 8.62 5.64
CA CYS A 49 -0.63 7.45 5.09
C CYS A 49 -1.63 6.32 4.88
N LEU A 50 -1.60 5.71 3.70
CA LEU A 50 -2.36 4.50 3.39
C LEU A 50 -1.37 3.36 3.14
N GLN A 51 -1.62 2.18 3.69
CA GLN A 51 -0.77 1.02 3.41
C GLN A 51 -0.75 0.72 1.91
N TYR A 52 0.43 0.38 1.39
CA TYR A 52 0.56 0.15 -0.05
C TYR A 52 -0.32 -1.00 -0.55
N ALA A 53 -0.51 -2.04 0.26
CA ALA A 53 -1.39 -3.16 -0.07
C ALA A 53 -2.85 -2.74 -0.27
N ASP A 54 -3.37 -1.86 0.60
CA ASP A 54 -4.72 -1.32 0.48
C ASP A 54 -4.84 -0.38 -0.73
N TYR A 55 -3.83 0.47 -0.97
CA TYR A 55 -3.76 1.31 -2.16
C TYR A 55 -3.78 0.49 -3.45
N VAL A 56 -2.96 -0.56 -3.54
CA VAL A 56 -2.93 -1.46 -4.71
C VAL A 56 -4.26 -2.16 -4.88
N SER A 57 -4.90 -2.60 -3.80
CA SER A 57 -6.22 -3.23 -3.85
C SER A 57 -7.29 -2.25 -4.36
N TRP A 58 -7.28 -1.01 -3.88
CA TRP A 58 -8.16 0.05 -4.38
C TRP A 58 -7.88 0.39 -5.84
N TYR A 59 -6.61 0.63 -6.20
CA TYR A 59 -6.19 0.98 -7.56
C TYR A 59 -6.58 -0.12 -8.53
N ASN A 60 -6.32 -1.38 -8.16
CA ASN A 60 -6.73 -2.52 -8.95
C ASN A 60 -8.24 -2.54 -9.08
N ARG A 61 -9.06 -2.38 -8.02
CA ARG A 61 -10.53 -2.33 -8.18
C ARG A 61 -11.01 -1.23 -9.15
N GLN A 62 -10.37 -0.06 -9.15
CA GLN A 62 -10.70 1.02 -10.09
C GLN A 62 -10.30 0.69 -11.53
N HIS A 63 -9.20 -0.06 -11.72
CA HIS A 63 -8.62 -0.34 -13.05
C HIS A 63 -8.86 -1.77 -13.59
N THR A 64 -9.28 -2.72 -12.76
CA THR A 64 -9.59 -4.12 -13.14
C THR A 64 -10.97 -4.27 -13.77
N LEU A 65 -11.75 -3.19 -13.84
CA LEU A 65 -12.82 -3.11 -14.83
C LEU A 65 -12.27 -3.03 -16.28
N ASN A 66 -10.95 -2.89 -16.49
CA ASN A 66 -10.32 -2.79 -17.82
C ASN A 66 -8.95 -3.48 -17.98
N GLY A 67 -8.60 -4.50 -17.18
CA GLY A 67 -7.48 -5.38 -17.54
C GLY A 67 -6.64 -5.91 -16.38
N GLU A 68 -6.37 -7.21 -16.45
CA GLU A 68 -5.65 -8.03 -15.50
C GLU A 68 -4.22 -7.50 -15.24
N GLN A 69 -3.88 -7.25 -13.97
CA GLN A 69 -2.47 -7.22 -13.54
C GLN A 69 -2.26 -8.14 -12.34
N LYS A 70 -1.60 -9.26 -12.64
CA LYS A 70 -1.12 -10.29 -11.72
C LYS A 70 -0.32 -9.66 -10.57
N ILE A 71 -0.86 -9.72 -9.36
CA ILE A 71 -0.04 -9.64 -8.15
C ILE A 71 0.37 -11.08 -7.83
N LYS A 72 1.67 -11.41 -7.95
CA LYS A 72 2.16 -12.69 -7.44
C LYS A 72 2.04 -12.68 -5.91
N PRO A 73 1.45 -13.71 -5.28
CA PRO A 73 1.44 -13.81 -3.84
C PRO A 73 2.89 -13.84 -3.34
N ILE A 74 3.16 -13.06 -2.30
CA ILE A 74 4.44 -13.03 -1.60
C ILE A 74 4.51 -14.32 -0.78
N GLU A 75 4.85 -15.44 -1.42
CA GLU A 75 5.20 -16.67 -0.70
C GLU A 75 6.48 -16.39 0.10
N GLN A 76 6.30 -16.28 1.41
CA GLN A 76 7.35 -16.27 2.41
C GLN A 76 8.22 -17.51 2.21
N ASN A 77 9.41 -17.27 1.68
CA ASN A 77 10.46 -18.25 1.47
C ASN A 77 11.01 -18.71 2.83
N ILE A 78 10.35 -19.66 3.47
CA ILE A 78 10.90 -20.37 4.64
C ILE A 78 11.86 -21.44 4.09
N LYS A 79 13.09 -21.05 3.76
CA LYS A 79 14.15 -22.00 3.38
C LYS A 79 15.11 -22.26 4.55
N SER A 80 15.36 -23.57 4.73
CA SER A 80 16.36 -24.22 5.61
C SER A 80 15.99 -24.18 7.09
N VAL A 81 16.03 -25.28 7.85
CA VAL A 81 17.09 -26.28 8.08
C VAL A 81 16.33 -27.53 8.62
N ILE A 82 16.57 -28.81 8.30
CA ILE A 82 17.77 -29.63 8.51
C ILE A 82 17.62 -30.91 7.66
N LYS A 83 18.67 -31.25 6.92
CA LYS A 83 18.87 -32.50 6.20
C LYS A 83 19.97 -33.26 6.96
N ILE A 84 19.64 -34.34 7.66
CA ILE A 84 20.53 -35.39 8.22
C ILE A 84 19.59 -36.44 8.83
N ALA A 85 19.70 -37.75 8.61
CA ALA A 85 20.62 -38.60 7.88
C ALA A 85 19.88 -39.88 7.48
#